data_AF-A0A2N2S7U1-F1
#
_entry.id   AF-A0A2N2S7U1-F1
#
_cell.length_a   1.000
_cell.length_b   1.000
_cell.length_c   1.000
_cell.angle_alpha   90.00
_cell.angle_beta   90.00
_cell.angle_gamma   90.00
#
_symmetry.space_group_name_H-M   'P 1'
#
loop_
_entity.id
_entity.type
_entity.pdbx_description
1 polymer ?
#
loop_
_entity_poly.entity_id
_entity_poly.type
_entity_poly.pdbx_seq_one_letter_code
_entity_poly.pdbx_strand_id
1 'polypeptide(L)'
;MKLRHALLALQAVTSREVAKFVRQGGRLASALVRPLLWLVVFAAGFQNVFGVSIIPPYDTYIPYQTYIVPGLLGMVLLFNGMQSSLAMVYDREMGVMRLLLTAPLPRSYLLFAKLLAGTLLSVLQAYVFLAIAALFDVGVPWSGWLYALPVLVLSGMMLGA
;
A
#
# COMPACT_ATOMS: atom_id res chain seq x y z
N MET A 1 -23.56 14.38 -13.54
CA MET A 1 -22.76 13.42 -14.35
C MET A 1 -23.54 12.12 -14.49
N LYS A 2 -23.54 11.48 -15.66
CA LYS A 2 -24.07 10.11 -15.78
C LYS A 2 -23.11 9.14 -15.08
N LEU A 3 -23.63 8.22 -14.28
CA LEU A 3 -22.84 7.28 -13.46
C LEU A 3 -21.80 6.49 -14.27
N ARG A 4 -22.17 6.09 -15.49
CA ARG A 4 -21.27 5.42 -16.45
C ARG A 4 -20.05 6.27 -16.84
N HIS A 5 -20.22 7.58 -17.03
CA HIS A 5 -19.11 8.47 -17.39
C HIS A 5 -18.14 8.66 -16.22
N ALA A 6 -18.66 8.74 -14.99
CA ALA A 6 -17.84 8.81 -13.79
C ALA A 6 -17.01 7.54 -13.62
N LEU A 7 -17.62 6.35 -13.75
CA LEU A 7 -16.93 5.07 -13.62
C LEU A 7 -15.84 4.87 -14.69
N LEU A 8 -16.12 5.22 -15.95
CA LEU A 8 -15.13 5.16 -17.02
C LEU A 8 -13.95 6.10 -16.76
N ALA A 9 -14.22 7.32 -16.28
CA ALA A 9 -13.17 8.27 -15.92
C ALA A 9 -12.32 7.75 -14.76
N LEU A 10 -12.94 7.16 -13.73
CA LEU A 10 -12.23 6.54 -12.61
C LEU A 10 -11.34 5.40 -13.10
N GLN A 11 -11.88 4.44 -13.85
CA GLN A 11 -11.10 3.34 -14.41
C GLN A 11 -9.96 3.83 -15.31
N ALA A 12 -10.16 4.86 -16.12
CA ALA A 12 -9.13 5.41 -16.99
C ALA A 12 -7.99 6.06 -16.18
N VAL A 13 -8.32 6.84 -15.14
CA VAL A 13 -7.32 7.47 -14.27
C VAL A 13 -6.57 6.41 -13.46
N THR A 14 -7.28 5.47 -12.85
CA THR A 14 -6.69 4.39 -12.07
C THR A 14 -5.80 3.49 -12.91
N SER A 15 -6.27 3.02 -14.08
CA SER A 15 -5.47 2.15 -14.95
C SER A 15 -4.23 2.86 -15.49
N ARG A 16 -4.32 4.16 -15.82
CA ARG A 16 -3.18 4.97 -16.24
C ARG A 16 -2.13 5.09 -15.13
N GLU A 17 -2.54 5.38 -13.90
CA GLU A 17 -1.60 5.48 -12.76
C GLU A 17 -0.96 4.14 -12.44
N VAL A 18 -1.75 3.05 -12.41
CA VAL A 18 -1.21 1.69 -12.22
C VAL A 18 -0.21 1.35 -13.33
N ALA A 19 -0.53 1.62 -14.60
CA ALA A 19 0.38 1.36 -15.72
C ALA A 19 1.66 2.20 -15.66
N LYS A 20 1.56 3.48 -15.28
CA LYS A 20 2.72 4.36 -15.05
C LYS A 20 3.63 3.79 -13.98
N PHE A 21 3.04 3.27 -12.89
CA PHE A 21 3.79 2.72 -11.78
C PHE A 21 4.44 1.37 -12.10
N VAL A 22 3.73 0.48 -12.79
CA VAL A 22 4.26 -0.83 -13.24
C VAL A 22 5.46 -0.64 -14.18
N ARG A 23 5.41 0.38 -15.06
CA ARG A 23 6.54 0.73 -15.93
C ARG A 23 7.74 1.29 -15.16
N GLN A 24 7.54 1.82 -13.95
CA GLN A 24 8.60 2.25 -13.04
C GLN A 24 9.04 1.11 -12.10
N GLY A 25 9.32 -0.07 -12.66
CA GLY A 25 9.66 -1.28 -11.90
C GLY A 25 10.79 -1.10 -10.88
N GLY A 26 11.77 -0.24 -11.15
CA GLY A 26 12.83 0.09 -10.19
C GLY A 26 12.32 0.77 -8.91
N ARG A 27 11.32 1.65 -9.01
CA ARG A 27 10.67 2.26 -7.83
C ARG A 27 9.79 1.27 -7.08
N LEU A 28 9.07 0.40 -7.80
CA LEU A 28 8.28 -0.66 -7.20
C LEU A 28 9.16 -1.64 -6.40
N ALA A 29 10.26 -2.11 -7.00
CA ALA A 29 11.19 -3.02 -6.35
C ALA A 29 11.83 -2.39 -5.12
N SER A 30 12.37 -1.17 -5.24
CA SER A 30 13.01 -0.47 -4.11
C SER A 30 12.05 -0.17 -2.96
N ALA A 31 10.75 0.06 -3.24
CA ALA A 31 9.73 0.24 -2.21
C ALA A 31 9.46 -1.04 -1.40
N LEU A 32 9.57 -2.22 -2.01
CA LEU A 32 9.41 -3.51 -1.33
C LEU A 32 10.69 -4.00 -0.66
N VAL A 33 11.86 -3.71 -1.25
CA VAL A 33 13.16 -4.13 -0.72
C VAL A 33 13.37 -3.66 0.72
N ARG A 34 13.00 -2.42 1.05
CA ARG A 34 13.18 -1.89 2.43
C ARG A 34 12.37 -2.67 3.48
N PRO A 35 11.03 -2.82 3.35
CA PRO A 35 10.23 -3.67 4.25
C PRO A 35 10.73 -5.11 4.32
N LEU A 36 11.16 -5.68 3.20
CA LEU A 36 11.67 -7.06 3.15
C LEU A 36 13.01 -7.20 3.87
N LEU A 37 13.93 -6.26 3.68
CA LEU A 37 15.20 -6.23 4.43
C LEU A 37 14.93 -6.13 5.92
N TRP A 38 13.99 -5.26 6.33
CA TRP A 38 13.58 -5.18 7.72
C TRP A 38 12.99 -6.50 8.20
N LEU A 39 12.08 -7.12 7.44
CA LEU A 39 11.52 -8.42 7.78
C LEU A 39 12.64 -9.45 7.99
N VAL A 40 13.60 -9.59 7.06
CA VAL A 40 14.69 -10.58 7.16
C VAL A 40 15.61 -10.29 8.36
N VAL A 41 16.06 -9.05 8.53
CA VAL A 41 16.95 -8.66 9.64
C VAL A 41 16.27 -8.91 10.97
N PHE A 42 14.99 -8.54 11.09
CA PHE A 42 14.23 -8.72 12.32
C PHE A 42 13.81 -10.17 12.57
N ALA A 43 13.42 -10.88 11.52
CA ALA A 43 13.06 -12.28 11.55
C ALA A 43 14.24 -13.15 11.98
N ALA A 44 15.42 -12.95 11.41
CA ALA A 44 16.59 -13.75 11.70
C ALA A 44 17.29 -13.32 12.99
N GLY A 45 17.41 -12.02 13.24
CA GLY A 45 18.21 -11.47 14.35
C GLY A 45 17.49 -11.45 15.71
N PHE A 46 16.17 -11.32 15.73
CA PHE A 46 15.42 -11.04 16.96
C PHE A 46 14.38 -12.10 17.35
N GLN A 47 14.21 -13.15 16.54
CA GLN A 47 13.32 -14.30 16.84
C GLN A 47 13.54 -14.87 18.25
N ASN A 48 14.79 -14.99 18.71
CA ASN A 48 15.12 -15.59 20.01
C ASN A 48 15.12 -14.59 21.18
N VAL A 49 14.95 -13.29 20.92
CA VAL A 49 15.08 -12.22 21.94
C VAL A 49 13.75 -11.52 22.22
N PHE A 50 12.90 -11.33 21.21
CA PHE A 50 11.67 -10.52 21.31
C PHE A 50 10.38 -11.27 20.97
N GLY A 51 10.42 -12.60 20.90
CA GLY A 51 9.16 -13.35 20.82
C GLY A 51 8.31 -13.08 22.06
N VAL A 52 7.02 -12.84 21.85
CA VAL A 52 6.11 -12.55 22.97
C VAL A 52 5.99 -13.85 23.75
N SER A 53 6.59 -13.85 24.94
CA SER A 53 6.49 -14.94 25.90
C SER A 53 5.02 -15.13 26.29
N ILE A 54 4.66 -16.30 26.80
CA ILE A 54 3.30 -16.61 27.22
C ILE A 54 2.94 -15.69 28.40
N ILE A 55 2.28 -14.58 28.11
CA ILE A 55 1.88 -13.53 29.05
C ILE A 55 0.38 -13.29 28.79
N PRO A 56 -0.49 -13.25 29.81
CA PRO A 56 -1.91 -12.96 29.61
C PRO A 56 -2.09 -11.65 28.81
N PRO A 57 -2.89 -11.60 27.73
CA PRO A 57 -3.93 -12.54 27.29
C PRO A 57 -3.50 -13.58 26.22
N TYR A 58 -2.21 -13.81 26.00
CA TYR A 58 -1.69 -14.72 24.97
C TYR A 58 -1.34 -16.09 25.55
N ASP A 59 -2.07 -17.13 25.15
CA ASP A 59 -1.89 -18.50 25.64
C ASP A 59 -0.72 -19.25 24.95
N THR A 60 -0.29 -18.77 23.78
CA THR A 60 0.78 -19.37 22.97
C THR A 60 1.90 -18.38 22.68
N TYR A 61 3.13 -18.88 22.54
CA TYR A 61 4.27 -18.09 22.10
C TYR A 61 4.01 -17.54 20.68
N ILE A 62 4.03 -16.21 20.54
CA ILE A 62 3.87 -15.55 19.25
C ILE A 62 5.26 -15.19 18.73
N PRO A 63 5.69 -15.75 17.58
CA PRO A 63 6.94 -15.37 16.96
C PRO A 63 6.97 -13.88 16.67
N TYR A 64 8.13 -13.24 16.90
CA TYR A 64 8.32 -11.80 16.65
C TYR A 64 7.95 -11.39 15.21
N GLN A 65 8.16 -12.31 14.26
CA GLN A 65 7.82 -12.15 12.85
C GLN A 65 6.32 -11.90 12.62
N THR A 66 5.44 -12.52 13.40
CA THR A 66 3.98 -12.32 13.29
C THR A 66 3.56 -10.93 13.76
N TYR A 67 4.23 -10.40 14.80
CA TYR A 67 3.93 -9.08 15.37
C TYR A 67 4.46 -7.93 14.51
N ILE A 68 5.61 -8.08 13.85
CA ILE A 68 6.24 -6.99 13.09
C ILE A 68 5.56 -6.74 11.73
N VAL A 69 4.94 -7.76 11.14
CA VAL A 69 4.27 -7.70 9.82
C VAL A 69 3.26 -6.57 9.68
N PRO A 70 2.27 -6.36 10.59
CA PRO A 70 1.34 -5.22 10.48
C PRO A 70 2.05 -3.86 10.54
N GLY A 71 3.14 -3.73 11.30
CA GLY A 71 3.96 -2.51 11.30
C GLY A 71 4.66 -2.26 9.97
N LEU A 72 5.23 -3.32 9.37
CA LEU A 72 5.86 -3.25 8.04
C LEU A 72 4.84 -2.97 6.94
N LEU A 73 3.61 -3.48 7.06
CA LEU A 73 2.50 -3.10 6.19
C LEU A 73 2.20 -1.60 6.26
N GLY A 74 2.16 -1.04 7.48
CA GLY A 74 2.03 0.39 7.67
C GLY A 74 3.14 1.19 6.97
N MET A 75 4.39 0.70 7.06
CA MET A 75 5.51 1.31 6.33
C MET A 75 5.32 1.26 4.82
N VAL A 76 4.89 0.13 4.25
CA VAL A 76 4.60 0.00 2.82
C VAL A 76 3.57 1.05 2.38
N LEU A 77 2.47 1.19 3.11
CA LEU A 77 1.43 2.18 2.81
C LEU A 77 1.97 3.61 2.90
N LEU A 78 2.74 3.93 3.94
CA LEU A 78 3.31 5.26 4.17
C LEU A 78 4.29 5.66 3.05
N PHE A 79 5.20 4.76 2.68
CA PHE A 79 6.17 5.03 1.61
C PHE A 79 5.47 5.17 0.26
N ASN A 80 4.42 4.41 0.00
CA ASN A 80 3.62 4.56 -1.22
C ASN A 80 2.88 5.92 -1.23
N GLY A 81 2.23 6.28 -0.11
CA GLY A 81 1.56 7.58 0.05
C GLY A 81 2.50 8.76 -0.21
N MET A 82 3.70 8.73 0.39
CA MET A 82 4.73 9.75 0.16
C MET A 82 5.14 9.85 -1.31
N GLN A 83 5.30 8.73 -2.02
CA GLN A 83 5.61 8.72 -3.45
C GLN A 83 4.45 9.26 -4.31
N SER A 84 3.21 8.94 -3.95
CA SER A 84 2.01 9.45 -4.60
C SER A 84 1.91 10.98 -4.46
N SER A 85 2.17 11.50 -3.26
CA SER A 85 2.20 12.94 -2.99
C SER A 85 3.29 13.67 -3.79
N LEU A 86 4.51 13.11 -3.84
CA LEU A 86 5.59 13.64 -4.68
C LEU A 86 5.23 13.63 -6.17
N ALA A 87 4.63 12.55 -6.66
CA ALA A 87 4.17 12.46 -8.04
C ALA A 87 3.09 13.51 -8.35
N MET A 88 2.25 13.85 -7.37
CA MET A 88 1.25 14.89 -7.51
C MET A 88 1.86 16.30 -7.60
N VAL A 89 2.90 16.59 -6.82
CA VAL A 89 3.66 17.84 -6.92
C VAL A 89 4.31 17.96 -8.29
N TYR A 90 4.98 16.90 -8.74
CA TYR A 90 5.62 16.86 -10.06
C TYR A 90 4.62 17.06 -11.20
N ASP A 91 3.45 16.42 -11.14
CA ASP A 91 2.40 16.59 -12.15
C ASP A 91 1.81 18.03 -12.14
N ARG A 92 1.90 18.76 -11.02
CA ARG A 92 1.54 20.18 -10.97
C ARG A 92 2.62 21.06 -11.63
N GLU A 93 3.89 20.80 -11.35
CA GLU A 93 5.03 21.53 -11.93
C GLU A 93 5.09 21.36 -13.45
N MET A 94 4.88 20.13 -13.95
CA MET A 94 4.92 19.80 -15.38
C MET A 94 3.63 20.17 -16.14
N GLY A 95 2.64 20.77 -15.47
CA GLY A 95 1.37 21.17 -16.10
C GLY A 95 0.44 20.01 -16.49
N VAL A 96 0.79 18.76 -16.21
CA VAL A 96 -0.05 17.57 -16.45
C VAL A 96 -1.36 17.67 -15.68
N MET A 97 -1.34 18.26 -14.48
CA MET A 97 -2.55 18.52 -13.71
C MET A 97 -3.47 19.53 -14.42
N ARG A 98 -2.92 20.51 -15.14
CA ARG A 98 -3.72 21.47 -15.92
C ARG A 98 -4.44 20.78 -17.07
N LEU A 99 -3.78 19.83 -17.75
CA LEU A 99 -4.39 18.97 -18.77
C LEU A 99 -5.49 18.04 -18.21
N LEU A 100 -5.35 17.56 -16.98
CA LEU A 100 -6.42 16.77 -16.34
C LEU A 100 -7.63 17.66 -15.99
N LEU A 101 -7.39 18.93 -15.64
CA LEU A 101 -8.43 19.89 -15.29
C LEU A 101 -9.20 20.47 -16.50
N THR A 102 -8.76 20.22 -17.74
CA THR A 102 -9.56 20.54 -18.94
C THR A 102 -10.61 19.48 -19.25
N ALA A 103 -10.56 18.31 -18.61
CA ALA A 103 -11.57 17.29 -18.76
C ALA A 103 -12.92 17.76 -18.15
N PRO A 104 -14.08 17.36 -18.71
CA PRO A 104 -15.41 17.77 -18.24
C PRO A 104 -15.81 17.01 -16.95
N LEU A 105 -14.95 17.05 -15.94
CA LEU A 105 -15.07 16.35 -14.66
C LEU A 105 -14.82 17.34 -13.51
N PRO A 106 -15.55 17.24 -12.39
CA PRO A 106 -15.32 18.08 -11.24
C PRO A 106 -13.95 17.79 -10.62
N ARG A 107 -13.25 18.84 -10.17
CA ARG A 107 -11.87 18.74 -9.65
C ARG A 107 -11.74 17.76 -8.49
N SER A 108 -12.72 17.76 -7.58
CA SER A 108 -12.77 16.84 -6.43
C SER A 108 -12.79 15.37 -6.86
N TYR A 109 -13.48 15.05 -7.96
CA TYR A 109 -13.56 13.69 -8.46
C TYR A 109 -12.23 13.22 -9.07
N LEU A 110 -11.50 14.10 -9.76
CA LEU A 110 -10.17 13.80 -10.29
C LEU A 110 -9.15 13.56 -9.17
N LEU A 111 -9.21 14.37 -8.11
CA LEU A 111 -8.38 14.20 -6.92
C LEU A 111 -8.69 12.89 -6.21
N PHE A 112 -9.97 12.59 -6.02
CA PHE A 112 -10.43 11.34 -5.44
C PHE A 112 -10.00 10.13 -6.27
N ALA A 113 -10.16 10.17 -7.59
CA ALA A 113 -9.73 9.09 -8.49
C ALA A 113 -8.22 8.84 -8.41
N LYS A 114 -7.42 9.90 -8.26
CA LYS A 114 -5.97 9.81 -8.14
C LYS A 114 -5.55 9.25 -6.77
N LEU A 115 -6.18 9.69 -5.69
CA LEU A 115 -5.99 9.15 -4.35
C LEU A 115 -6.33 7.66 -4.32
N LEU A 116 -7.49 7.29 -4.86
CA LEU A 116 -7.95 5.90 -4.91
C LEU A 116 -7.02 5.03 -5.77
N ALA A 117 -6.46 5.57 -6.86
CA ALA A 117 -5.44 4.87 -7.64
C ALA A 117 -4.16 4.60 -6.84
N GLY A 118 -3.68 5.59 -6.07
CA GLY A 118 -2.55 5.43 -5.16
C GLY A 118 -2.83 4.41 -4.06
N THR A 119 -4.02 4.44 -3.46
CA THR A 119 -4.46 3.47 -2.44
C THR A 119 -4.52 2.05 -3.00
N LEU A 120 -5.07 1.84 -4.20
CA LEU A 120 -5.12 0.51 -4.81
C LEU A 120 -3.72 -0.05 -5.05
N LEU A 121 -2.79 0.81 -5.46
CA LEU A 121 -1.40 0.42 -5.66
C LEU A 121 -0.71 0.09 -4.33
N SER A 122 -0.94 0.86 -3.28
CA SER A 122 -0.36 0.58 -1.95
C SER A 122 -0.92 -0.72 -1.35
N VAL A 123 -2.22 -0.99 -1.55
CA VAL A 123 -2.86 -2.27 -1.20
C VAL A 123 -2.23 -3.41 -1.99
N LEU A 124 -2.00 -3.25 -3.29
CA LEU A 124 -1.33 -4.28 -4.10
C LEU A 124 0.09 -4.57 -3.58
N GLN A 125 0.88 -3.53 -3.27
CA GLN A 125 2.22 -3.70 -2.69
C GLN A 125 2.17 -4.39 -1.31
N ALA A 126 1.20 -4.02 -0.48
CA ALA A 126 0.96 -4.65 0.82
C ALA A 126 0.65 -6.15 0.69
N TYR A 127 -0.18 -6.55 -0.27
CA TYR A 127 -0.48 -7.96 -0.53
C TYR A 127 0.71 -8.73 -1.11
N VAL A 128 1.51 -8.10 -1.98
CA VAL A 128 2.77 -8.70 -2.45
C VAL A 128 3.73 -8.91 -1.28
N PHE A 129 3.84 -7.93 -0.38
CA PHE A 129 4.62 -8.08 0.84
C PHE A 129 4.10 -9.20 1.74
N LEU A 130 2.78 -9.31 1.96
CA LEU A 130 2.17 -10.42 2.71
C LEU A 130 2.44 -11.78 2.08
N ALA A 131 2.38 -11.89 0.75
CA ALA A 131 2.68 -13.12 0.04
C ALA A 131 4.14 -13.54 0.24
N ILE A 132 5.07 -12.58 0.21
CA ILE A 132 6.47 -12.86 0.50
C ILE A 132 6.66 -13.22 1.97
N ALA A 133 6.01 -12.50 2.90
CA ALA A 133 6.09 -12.80 4.34
C ALA A 133 5.57 -14.21 4.66
N ALA A 134 4.52 -14.67 3.98
CA ALA A 134 4.01 -16.04 4.12
C ALA A 134 5.04 -17.10 3.66
N LEU A 135 5.93 -16.78 2.72
CA LEU A 135 7.05 -17.66 2.35
C LEU A 135 8.14 -17.71 3.42
N PHE A 136 8.21 -16.71 4.30
CA PHE A 136 9.10 -16.66 5.47
C PHE A 136 8.46 -17.29 6.73
N ASP A 137 7.49 -18.17 6.56
CA ASP A 137 6.80 -18.91 7.63
C ASP A 137 6.02 -18.01 8.62
N VAL A 138 5.66 -16.80 8.18
CA VAL A 138 4.70 -15.97 8.91
C VAL A 138 3.30 -16.58 8.73
N GLY A 139 2.81 -17.26 9.77
CA GLY A 139 1.48 -17.85 9.82
C GLY A 139 0.36 -16.80 9.75
N VAL A 140 -0.02 -16.37 8.55
CA VAL A 140 -1.18 -15.50 8.32
C VAL A 140 -2.41 -16.37 8.05
N PRO A 141 -3.41 -16.42 8.95
CA PRO A 141 -4.62 -17.19 8.71
C PRO A 141 -5.39 -16.61 7.52
N TRP A 142 -6.12 -17.46 6.79
CA TRP A 142 -6.86 -17.04 5.59
C TRP A 142 -7.86 -15.89 5.85
N SER A 143 -8.47 -15.87 7.04
CA SER A 143 -9.31 -14.77 7.50
C SER A 143 -8.56 -13.45 7.63
N GLY A 144 -7.29 -13.48 8.02
CA GLY A 144 -6.41 -12.30 8.12
C GLY A 144 -6.21 -11.60 6.78
N TRP A 145 -6.12 -12.36 5.68
CA TRP A 145 -6.03 -11.79 4.33
C TRP A 145 -7.28 -11.01 3.93
N LEU A 146 -8.45 -11.48 4.35
CA LEU A 146 -9.73 -10.83 4.06
C LEU A 146 -9.93 -9.58 4.92
N TYR A 147 -9.67 -9.67 6.22
CA TYR A 147 -9.80 -8.55 7.16
C TYR A 147 -8.73 -7.48 6.97
N ALA A 148 -7.57 -7.83 6.40
CA ALA A 148 -6.56 -6.84 6.03
C ALA A 148 -7.06 -5.87 4.96
N LEU A 149 -7.92 -6.32 4.02
CA LEU A 149 -8.36 -5.48 2.90
C LEU A 149 -9.00 -4.15 3.34
N PRO A 150 -10.07 -4.13 4.15
CA PRO A 150 -10.69 -2.88 4.56
C PRO A 150 -9.73 -1.99 5.36
N VAL A 151 -8.88 -2.59 6.19
CA VAL A 151 -7.88 -1.85 6.98
C VAL A 151 -6.85 -1.18 6.07
N LEU A 152 -6.28 -1.93 5.12
CA LEU A 152 -5.29 -1.42 4.18
C LEU A 152 -5.87 -0.32 3.28
N VAL A 153 -7.12 -0.46 2.85
CA VAL A 153 -7.81 0.57 2.06
C VAL A 153 -8.02 1.84 2.90
N LEU A 154 -8.56 1.73 4.11
CA LEU A 154 -8.81 2.88 4.98
C LEU A 154 -7.50 3.59 5.38
N SER A 155 -6.50 2.82 5.81
CA SER A 155 -5.18 3.36 6.15
C SER A 155 -4.48 3.97 4.93
N GLY A 156 -4.57 3.34 3.77
CA GLY A 156 -3.99 3.86 2.53
C GLY A 156 -4.68 5.13 2.04
N MET A 157 -5.99 5.27 2.23
CA MET A 157 -6.70 6.53 1.97
C MET A 157 -6.30 7.62 2.97
N MET A 158 -6.18 7.28 4.25
CA MET A 158 -5.76 8.23 5.30
C MET A 158 -4.34 8.76 5.08
N LEU A 159 -3.41 7.89 4.70
CA LEU A 159 -2.01 8.27 4.46
C LEU A 159 -1.78 8.95 3.10
N GLY A 160 -2.70 8.77 2.15
CA GLY A 160 -2.64 9.37 0.82
C GLY A 160 -3.42 10.68 0.67
N ALA A 161 -4.22 11.06 1.68
CA ALA A 161 -5.00 12.30 1.72
C ALA A 161 -4.15 13.50 2.16
#